data_AF-A0A3B8JS83-F1
#
_entry.id   AF-A0A3B8JS83-F1
#
_cell.length_a   1.000
_cell.length_b   1.000
_cell.length_c   1.000
_cell.angle_alpha   90.00
_cell.angle_beta   90.00
_cell.angle_gamma   90.00
#
_symmetry.space_group_name_H-M   'P 1'
#
loop_
_entity.id
_entity.type
_entity.pdbx_description
1 polymer ?
#
loop_
_entity_poly.entity_id
_entity_poly.type
_entity_poly.pdbx_seq_one_letter_code
_entity_poly.pdbx_strand_id
1 'polypeptide(L)'
;MTKTVKQKLVAQIDWLQSILQEYKKAQVNLPAGMNTQTLADTIEQIEAEISDLQIKLEVMVAIALFYSPSQVPTNILTEELLSA
;
A
#
# COMPACT_ATOMS: atom_id res chain seq x y z
N MET A 1 11.20 19.89 -0.13
CA MET A 1 11.83 18.71 -0.77
C MET A 1 10.72 17.79 -1.25
N THR A 2 10.75 17.36 -2.51
CA THR A 2 9.75 16.45 -3.11
C THR A 2 9.99 15.01 -2.65
N LYS A 3 8.96 14.31 -2.16
CA LYS A 3 9.07 12.89 -1.78
C LYS A 3 9.25 12.02 -3.02
N THR A 4 10.18 11.06 -2.96
CA THR A 4 10.36 10.03 -4.00
C THR A 4 9.13 9.11 -4.07
N VAL A 5 8.92 8.43 -5.21
CA VAL A 5 7.82 7.45 -5.38
C VAL A 5 7.86 6.37 -4.29
N LYS A 6 9.06 5.87 -3.96
CA LYS A 6 9.28 4.94 -2.85
C LYS A 6 8.77 5.48 -1.51
N GLN A 7 9.11 6.73 -1.19
CA GLN A 7 8.66 7.36 0.07
C GLN A 7 7.14 7.59 0.09
N LYS A 8 6.51 7.81 -1.06
CA LYS A 8 5.05 7.92 -1.15
C LYS A 8 4.38 6.55 -0.91
N LEU A 9 4.87 5.48 -1.54
CA LEU A 9 4.35 4.12 -1.34
C LEU A 9 4.49 3.66 0.11
N VAL A 10 5.67 3.85 0.72
CA VAL A 10 5.88 3.51 2.14
C VAL A 10 4.90 4.27 3.04
N ALA A 11 4.73 5.57 2.82
CA ALA A 11 3.78 6.35 3.61
C ALA A 11 2.32 5.90 3.43
N GLN A 12 1.94 5.45 2.23
CA GLN A 12 0.60 4.92 1.96
C GLN A 12 0.38 3.57 2.67
N ILE A 13 1.37 2.67 2.62
CA ILE A 13 1.33 1.39 3.34
C ILE A 13 1.21 1.64 4.86
N ASP A 14 2.03 2.53 5.42
CA ASP A 14 1.99 2.85 6.86
C ASP A 14 0.63 3.41 7.28
N TRP A 15 0.05 4.27 6.45
CA TRP A 15 -1.28 4.83 6.70
C TRP A 15 -2.38 3.76 6.66
N LEU A 16 -2.39 2.90 5.64
CA LEU A 16 -3.35 1.79 5.54
C LEU A 16 -3.19 0.80 6.69
N GLN A 17 -1.97 0.52 7.12
CA GLN A 17 -1.71 -0.32 8.29
C GLN A 17 -2.28 0.30 9.57
N SER A 18 -2.15 1.62 9.75
CA SER A 18 -2.76 2.32 10.88
C SER A 18 -4.29 2.18 10.88
N ILE A 19 -4.92 2.37 9.71
CA ILE A 19 -6.38 2.21 9.55
C ILE A 19 -6.77 0.76 9.82
N LEU A 20 -6.07 -0.22 9.25
CA LEU A 20 -6.34 -1.64 9.48
C LEU A 20 -6.35 -1.99 10.97
N GLN A 21 -5.43 -1.44 11.74
CA GLN A 21 -5.38 -1.65 13.19
C GLN A 21 -6.61 -1.07 13.91
N GLU A 22 -7.11 0.08 13.48
CA GLU A 22 -8.35 0.65 14.04
C GLU A 22 -9.57 -0.22 13.71
N TYR A 23 -9.67 -0.70 12.47
CA TYR A 23 -10.76 -1.59 12.04
C TYR A 23 -10.71 -2.95 12.74
N LYS A 24 -9.52 -3.55 12.91
CA LYS A 24 -9.35 -4.79 13.69
C LYS A 24 -9.74 -4.61 15.17
N LYS A 25 -9.45 -3.45 15.77
CA LYS A 25 -9.91 -3.12 17.13
C LYS A 25 -11.45 -3.02 17.19
N ALA A 26 -12.05 -2.37 16.19
CA ALA A 26 -13.51 -2.29 16.08
C ALA A 26 -14.14 -3.68 15.86
N GLN A 27 -13.44 -4.64 15.25
CA GLN A 27 -13.95 -6.00 15.06
C GLN A 27 -14.03 -6.78 16.39
N VAL A 28 -13.06 -6.56 17.28
CA VAL A 28 -13.07 -7.14 18.63
C VAL A 28 -14.12 -6.46 19.52
N ASN A 29 -14.25 -5.14 19.41
CA ASN A 29 -15.18 -4.33 20.20
C ASN A 29 -16.18 -3.62 19.27
N LEU A 30 -17.13 -4.40 18.75
CA LEU A 30 -18.07 -3.93 17.73
C LEU A 30 -18.89 -2.72 18.23
N PRO A 31 -18.73 -1.54 17.61
CA PRO A 31 -19.53 -0.38 17.97
C PRO A 31 -21.02 -0.64 17.72
N ALA A 32 -21.89 -0.10 18.58
CA ALA A 32 -23.33 -0.20 18.38
C ALA A 32 -23.73 0.43 17.03
N GLY A 33 -24.43 -0.35 16.19
CA GLY A 33 -24.88 0.09 14.87
C GLY A 33 -23.91 -0.23 13.72
N MET A 34 -22.75 -0.82 13.98
CA MET A 34 -21.84 -1.27 12.93
C MET A 34 -22.20 -2.69 12.45
N ASN A 35 -22.23 -2.89 11.13
CA ASN A 35 -22.46 -4.21 10.53
C ASN A 35 -21.16 -5.02 10.51
N THR A 36 -21.18 -6.20 11.13
CA THR A 36 -20.02 -7.11 11.21
C THR A 36 -19.50 -7.55 9.84
N GLN A 37 -20.40 -7.77 8.88
CA GLN A 37 -20.03 -8.16 7.52
C GLN A 37 -19.30 -7.02 6.81
N THR A 38 -19.89 -5.81 6.83
CA THR A 38 -19.26 -4.63 6.23
C THR A 38 -17.89 -4.34 6.84
N LEU A 39 -17.74 -4.56 8.15
CA LEU A 39 -16.45 -4.40 8.82
C LEU A 39 -15.43 -5.44 8.36
N ALA A 40 -15.83 -6.71 8.24
CA ALA A 40 -14.98 -7.77 7.73
C ALA A 40 -14.55 -7.52 6.27
N ASP A 41 -15.50 -7.14 5.41
CA ASP A 41 -15.24 -6.81 4.00
C ASP A 41 -14.24 -5.65 3.89
N THR A 42 -14.38 -4.63 4.75
CA THR A 42 -13.46 -3.48 4.77
C THR A 42 -12.05 -3.89 5.21
N ILE A 43 -11.94 -4.76 6.22
CA ILE A 43 -10.65 -5.30 6.68
C ILE A 43 -9.96 -6.06 5.55
N GLU A 44 -10.69 -6.95 4.87
CA GLU A 44 -10.16 -7.74 3.75
C GLU A 44 -9.69 -6.84 2.61
N GLN A 45 -10.46 -5.81 2.28
CA GLN A 45 -10.10 -4.84 1.24
C GLN A 45 -8.81 -4.08 1.58
N ILE A 46 -8.66 -3.62 2.83
CA ILE A 46 -7.44 -2.91 3.27
C ILE A 46 -6.24 -3.86 3.25
N GLU A 47 -6.40 -5.12 3.67
CA GLU A 47 -5.34 -6.13 3.62
C GLU A 47 -4.89 -6.41 2.17
N ALA A 48 -5.84 -6.51 1.24
CA ALA A 48 -5.54 -6.67 -0.18
C ALA A 48 -4.77 -5.46 -0.75
N GLU A 49 -5.18 -4.23 -0.41
CA GLU A 49 -4.51 -3.01 -0.87
C GLU A 49 -3.08 -2.89 -0.31
N ILE A 50 -2.87 -3.22 0.97
CA ILE A 50 -1.53 -3.26 1.56
C ILE A 50 -0.64 -4.26 0.82
N SER A 51 -1.16 -5.45 0.53
CA SER A 51 -0.43 -6.50 -0.19
C SER A 51 -0.01 -6.04 -1.59
N ASP A 52 -0.92 -5.45 -2.36
CA ASP A 52 -0.63 -4.90 -3.69
C ASP A 52 0.46 -3.80 -3.64
N LEU A 53 0.36 -2.88 -2.68
CA LEU A 53 1.36 -1.83 -2.51
C LEU A 53 2.72 -2.37 -2.08
N GLN A 54 2.76 -3.42 -1.26
CA GLN A 54 4.00 -4.10 -0.88
C GLN A 54 4.66 -4.77 -2.08
N ILE A 55 3.88 -5.46 -2.93
CA ILE A 55 4.39 -6.05 -4.18
C ILE A 55 4.95 -4.95 -5.09
N LYS A 56 4.23 -3.83 -5.26
CA LYS A 56 4.70 -2.68 -6.06
C LYS A 56 6.03 -2.13 -5.50
N LEU A 57 6.15 -2.02 -4.18
CA LEU A 57 7.38 -1.59 -3.53
C LEU A 57 8.54 -2.59 -3.76
N GLU A 58 8.29 -3.89 -3.64
CA GLU A 58 9.29 -4.93 -3.89
C GLU A 58 9.78 -4.93 -5.33
N VAL A 59 8.87 -4.83 -6.31
CA VAL A 59 9.22 -4.70 -7.74
C VAL A 59 10.07 -3.46 -7.98
N MET A 60 9.71 -2.31 -7.39
CA MET A 60 10.51 -1.09 -7.50
C MET A 60 11.92 -1.26 -6.92
N VAL A 61 12.04 -1.91 -5.76
CA VAL A 61 13.34 -2.18 -5.13
C VAL A 61 14.17 -3.13 -6.00
N ALA A 62 13.55 -4.19 -6.54
CA ALA A 62 14.20 -5.13 -7.43
C ALA A 62 14.74 -4.42 -8.68
N ILE A 63 13.92 -3.62 -9.37
CA ILE A 63 14.35 -2.81 -10.52
C ILE A 63 15.53 -1.92 -10.14
N ALA A 64 15.48 -1.22 -9.01
CA ALA A 64 16.59 -0.38 -8.56
C ALA A 64 17.89 -1.16 -8.26
N LEU A 65 17.81 -2.45 -7.93
CA LEU A 65 18.97 -3.32 -7.69
C LEU A 65 19.53 -3.94 -8.99
N PHE A 66 18.68 -4.28 -9.95
CA PHE A 66 19.11 -4.89 -11.22
C PHE A 66 19.62 -3.87 -12.25
N TYR A 67 19.18 -2.62 -12.16
CA TYR A 67 19.63 -1.55 -13.04
C TYR A 67 20.58 -0.62 -12.29
N SER A 68 21.83 -0.50 -12.76
CA SER A 68 22.78 0.50 -12.25
C SER A 68 22.17 1.90 -12.30
N PRO A 69 22.48 2.82 -11.37
CA PRO A 69 21.89 4.16 -11.31
C PRO A 69 22.11 5.02 -12.59
N SER A 70 23.03 4.62 -13.46
CA SER A 70 23.30 5.20 -14.78
C SER A 70 22.41 4.66 -15.91
N GLN A 71 21.54 3.68 -15.65
CA GLN A 71 20.70 3.01 -16.66
C GLN A 71 19.22 2.88 -16.27
N VAL A 72 18.80 3.27 -15.06
CA VAL A 72 17.37 3.37 -14.73
C VAL A 72 16.83 4.60 -15.46
N PRO A 73 16.05 4.45 -16.55
CA PRO A 73 15.34 5.59 -17.11
C PRO A 73 14.38 6.06 -16.02
N THR A 74 14.45 7.34 -15.68
CA THR A 74 13.51 7.99 -14.76
C THR A 74 12.03 7.79 -15.17
N ASN A 75 11.79 7.35 -16.41
CA ASN A 75 10.50 6.99 -17.00
C ASN A 75 10.08 5.51 -16.86
N ILE A 76 10.84 4.60 -16.24
CA ILE A 76 10.32 3.23 -15.97
C ILE A 76 9.37 3.22 -14.75
N LEU A 77 9.35 4.30 -13.97
CA LEU A 77 8.48 4.47 -12.80
C LEU A 77 7.34 5.47 -13.02
N THR A 78 7.04 5.85 -14.27
CA THR A 78 5.95 6.78 -14.58
C THR A 78 4.66 6.02 -14.91
N GLU A 79 3.73 6.03 -13.95
CA GLU A 79 2.26 5.88 -14.01
C GLU A 79 1.58 4.76 -14.82
N GLU A 80 2.17 4.18 -15.86
CA GLU A 80 1.58 3.07 -16.64
C GLU A 80 1.57 1.74 -15.87
N LEU A 81 2.53 1.50 -14.97
CA LEU A 81 2.52 0.33 -14.08
C LEU A 81 1.64 0.52 -12.83
N LEU A 82 1.10 1.73 -12.63
CA LEU A 82 0.24 2.07 -11.48
C LEU A 82 -1.25 2.14 -11.85
N SER A 83 -1.60 1.93 -13.12
CA SER A 83 -2.97 2.04 -13.66
C SER A 83 -3.56 0.73 -14.20
N ALA A 84 -2.89 -0.40 -13.96
CA ALA A 84 -3.39 -1.75 -14.27
C ALA A 84 -3.97 -2.44 -13.03
#